data_AF-A0A816B9T9-F1
#
_entry.id   AF-A0A816B9T9-F1
#
_cell.length_a   1.000
_cell.length_b   1.000
_cell.length_c   1.000
_cell.angle_alpha   90.00
_cell.angle_beta   90.00
_cell.angle_gamma   90.00
#
_symmetry.space_group_name_H-M   'P 1'
#
loop_
_entity.id
_entity.type
_entity.pdbx_description
1 polymer ?
#
loop_
_entity_poly.entity_id
_entity_poly.type
_entity_poly.pdbx_seq_one_letter_code
_entity_poly.pdbx_strand_id
1 'polypeptide(L)'
;MESPFSDMDWLDTASHTLDLAIQKGLYADFSHLKSDLDRVRFIHNHRVTLLSNTFERYLSSTASSQTKNATTAISFRKKGNDYFVNKNLSRAAWCYRASIALSTVNSQDMALSYGNLSAVLFELSHYHESIRAIQLANDFYPNELKFKLVFRRAACYHKLNDPERSAYELKICRDLIKKTAGLDRKKIDSFCKEMDQLSQQIALLNQRKVEEKEEEATQQKPTTSYKDLDDLVQNSQTPTDTLASRLTKPTEKAPIDTEFCPPSPPSPPRSVFLIDDIKLLLNGPNEQVPCASSTLSMVYSKEKGRHIIANQDLPSDALILNERPYACLLLPKFAYTYCDHCLTSIVIPYVCPQCSHVLFCSEHCQQRALNSYHQYECKHIHVLKTLGIAFLAYRTLTITDHETLWTTITQTTLPNETETKTNSYQSDYLSIQKLITHTEQMSVDDLFHYSLTAYLLSEIIKSTNFLQCNQVKKRDTEQILLASVLLKHIQQMICNAQTISITKTNQINEMIF
;
A
#
# COMPACT_ATOMS: atom_id res chain seq x y z
N MET A 1 -11.80 -4.51 -19.47
CA MET A 1 -10.64 -5.21 -20.09
C MET A 1 -10.68 -6.60 -19.51
N GLU A 2 -10.83 -7.61 -20.35
CA GLU A 2 -10.83 -9.00 -19.90
C GLU A 2 -9.48 -9.36 -19.28
N SER A 3 -9.51 -10.29 -18.32
CA SER A 3 -8.30 -10.87 -17.76
C SER A 3 -7.57 -11.64 -18.87
N PRO A 4 -6.24 -11.49 -19.05
CA PRO A 4 -5.47 -12.28 -20.02
C PRO A 4 -5.28 -13.75 -19.57
N PHE A 5 -6.04 -14.21 -18.58
CA PHE A 5 -6.06 -15.57 -18.05
C PHE A 5 -7.49 -16.10 -18.16
N SER A 6 -7.83 -16.63 -19.34
CA SER A 6 -9.15 -17.16 -19.68
C SER A 6 -8.93 -18.44 -20.50
N ASP A 7 -8.91 -19.59 -19.81
CA ASP A 7 -8.97 -20.95 -20.38
C ASP A 7 -9.24 -22.01 -19.29
N MET A 8 -8.99 -21.71 -18.00
CA MET A 8 -9.52 -22.48 -16.86
C MET A 8 -9.88 -21.55 -15.69
N ASP A 9 -11.16 -21.50 -15.33
CA ASP A 9 -11.60 -20.93 -14.05
C ASP A 9 -11.31 -21.92 -12.90
N TRP A 10 -11.05 -21.38 -11.71
CA TRP A 10 -11.04 -22.18 -10.49
C TRP A 10 -12.42 -22.75 -10.20
N LEU A 11 -13.49 -21.98 -10.45
CA LEU A 11 -14.85 -22.42 -10.18
C LEU A 11 -15.22 -23.67 -11.00
N ASP A 12 -14.92 -23.67 -12.30
CA ASP A 12 -15.09 -24.83 -13.18
C ASP A 12 -14.29 -26.05 -12.68
N THR A 13 -13.04 -25.83 -12.27
CA THR A 13 -12.16 -26.88 -11.73
C THR A 13 -12.72 -27.48 -10.44
N ALA A 14 -13.27 -26.64 -9.56
CA ALA A 14 -13.85 -27.05 -8.29
C ALA A 14 -15.17 -27.81 -8.48
N SER A 15 -16.07 -27.30 -9.33
CA SER A 15 -17.34 -27.96 -9.67
C SER A 15 -17.12 -29.32 -10.34
N HIS A 16 -16.19 -29.41 -11.29
CA HIS A 16 -15.84 -30.70 -11.91
C HIS A 16 -15.31 -31.73 -10.89
N THR A 17 -14.58 -31.27 -9.87
CA THR A 17 -14.07 -32.14 -8.79
C THR A 17 -15.19 -32.59 -7.86
N LEU A 18 -16.22 -31.76 -7.64
CA LEU A 18 -17.43 -32.12 -6.91
C LEU A 18 -18.26 -33.17 -7.67
N ASP A 19 -18.50 -32.96 -8.97
CA ASP A 19 -19.17 -33.94 -9.83
C ASP A 19 -18.47 -35.31 -9.79
N LEU A 20 -17.13 -35.30 -9.83
CA LEU A 20 -16.33 -36.52 -9.74
C LEU A 20 -16.44 -37.21 -8.37
N ALA A 21 -16.59 -36.44 -7.28
CA ALA A 21 -16.85 -37.00 -5.96
C ALA A 21 -18.24 -37.63 -5.86
N ILE A 22 -19.27 -37.01 -6.46
CA ILE A 22 -20.62 -37.56 -6.56
C ILE A 22 -20.61 -38.85 -7.38
N GLN A 23 -20.01 -38.84 -8.58
CA GLN A 23 -19.93 -40.01 -9.47
C GLN A 23 -19.23 -41.22 -8.81
N LYS A 24 -18.28 -40.96 -7.91
CA LYS A 24 -17.52 -42.00 -7.19
C LYS A 24 -18.13 -42.41 -5.85
N GLY A 25 -19.29 -41.86 -5.46
CA GLY A 25 -19.94 -42.13 -4.18
C GLY A 25 -19.29 -41.45 -2.97
N LEU A 26 -18.21 -40.69 -3.18
CA LEU A 26 -17.41 -40.03 -2.15
C LEU A 26 -18.12 -38.84 -1.48
N TYR A 27 -19.14 -38.27 -2.14
CA TYR A 27 -19.94 -37.16 -1.60
C TYR A 27 -20.66 -37.53 -0.29
N ALA A 28 -21.19 -38.75 -0.18
CA ALA A 28 -21.89 -39.21 1.03
C ALA A 28 -20.95 -39.25 2.23
N ASP A 29 -19.78 -39.86 2.08
CA ASP A 29 -18.73 -39.91 3.11
C ASP A 29 -18.30 -38.49 3.54
N PHE A 30 -18.11 -37.58 2.58
CA PHE A 30 -17.78 -36.18 2.86
C PHE A 30 -18.87 -35.46 3.66
N SER A 31 -20.15 -35.68 3.33
CA SER A 31 -21.30 -35.05 4.01
C SER A 31 -21.39 -35.38 5.51
N HIS A 32 -20.83 -36.52 5.93
CA HIS A 32 -20.84 -36.95 7.33
C HIS A 32 -19.72 -36.32 8.17
N LEU A 33 -18.69 -35.73 7.54
CA LEU A 33 -17.54 -35.13 8.22
C LEU A 33 -17.93 -33.89 9.04
N LYS A 34 -17.45 -33.83 10.28
CA LYS A 34 -17.82 -32.77 11.24
C LYS A 34 -16.75 -31.69 11.43
N SER A 35 -15.47 -32.08 11.49
CA SER A 35 -14.36 -31.13 11.65
C SER A 35 -13.79 -30.69 10.30
N ASP A 36 -13.29 -29.44 10.25
CA ASP A 36 -12.58 -28.93 9.08
C ASP A 36 -11.31 -29.73 8.77
N LEU A 37 -10.62 -30.21 9.82
CA LEU A 37 -9.43 -31.05 9.68
C LEU A 37 -9.76 -32.37 8.96
N ASP A 38 -10.90 -32.99 9.25
CA ASP A 38 -11.32 -34.21 8.57
C ASP A 38 -11.74 -33.93 7.12
N ARG A 39 -12.36 -32.76 6.83
CA ARG A 39 -12.71 -32.33 5.47
C ARG A 39 -11.48 -32.15 4.57
N VAL A 40 -10.43 -31.44 5.02
CA VAL A 40 -9.20 -31.33 4.22
C VAL A 40 -8.37 -32.61 4.19
N ARG A 41 -8.40 -33.43 5.26
CA ARG A 41 -7.83 -34.80 5.21
C ARG A 41 -8.53 -35.67 4.17
N PHE A 42 -9.84 -35.54 4.03
CA PHE A 42 -10.60 -36.28 3.03
C PHE A 42 -10.16 -35.91 1.61
N ILE A 43 -10.03 -34.62 1.29
CA ILE A 43 -9.49 -34.15 0.01
C ILE A 43 -8.07 -34.67 -0.21
N HIS A 44 -7.18 -34.56 0.80
CA HIS A 44 -5.80 -35.05 0.72
C HIS A 44 -5.72 -36.56 0.46
N ASN A 45 -6.49 -37.37 1.20
CA ASN A 45 -6.47 -38.83 1.10
C ASN A 45 -7.00 -39.29 -0.26
N HIS A 46 -8.03 -38.63 -0.78
CA HIS A 46 -8.60 -38.93 -2.10
C HIS A 46 -7.93 -38.17 -3.25
N ARG A 47 -6.79 -37.51 -3.05
CA ARG A 47 -6.19 -36.63 -4.06
C ARG A 47 -5.94 -37.31 -5.42
N VAL A 48 -5.47 -38.56 -5.42
CA VAL A 48 -5.23 -39.37 -6.63
C VAL A 48 -6.54 -39.67 -7.39
N THR A 49 -7.67 -39.62 -6.69
CA THR A 49 -8.99 -40.02 -7.17
C THR A 49 -9.87 -38.81 -7.54
N LEU A 50 -9.69 -37.68 -6.85
CA LEU A 50 -10.48 -36.45 -6.99
C LEU A 50 -9.73 -35.32 -7.70
N LEU A 51 -8.45 -35.11 -7.37
CA LEU A 51 -7.64 -34.04 -7.99
C LEU A 51 -7.14 -34.55 -9.34
N SER A 52 -8.02 -34.42 -10.33
CA SER A 52 -7.75 -34.85 -11.71
C SER A 52 -6.60 -34.04 -12.34
N ASN A 53 -6.21 -34.42 -13.56
CA ASN A 53 -5.29 -33.63 -14.38
C ASN A 53 -5.66 -32.14 -14.46
N THR A 54 -6.94 -31.77 -14.30
CA THR A 54 -7.40 -30.38 -14.28
C THR A 54 -6.85 -29.62 -13.07
N PHE A 55 -6.93 -30.20 -11.86
CA PHE A 55 -6.37 -29.57 -10.65
C PHE A 55 -4.85 -29.40 -10.75
N GLU A 56 -4.13 -30.45 -11.18
CA GLU A 56 -2.66 -30.40 -11.31
C GLU A 56 -2.20 -29.40 -12.38
N ARG A 57 -2.93 -29.31 -13.50
CA ARG A 57 -2.70 -28.26 -14.52
C ARG A 57 -2.99 -26.86 -13.98
N TYR A 58 -4.05 -26.70 -13.20
CA TYR A 58 -4.39 -25.43 -12.56
C TYR A 58 -3.29 -25.02 -11.56
N LEU A 59 -2.93 -25.91 -10.63
CA LEU A 59 -1.85 -25.69 -9.67
C LEU A 59 -0.53 -25.32 -10.37
N SER A 60 -0.18 -26.03 -11.45
CA SER A 60 1.00 -25.75 -12.27
C SER A 60 0.93 -24.38 -12.97
N SER A 61 -0.25 -23.96 -13.46
CA SER A 61 -0.43 -22.64 -14.09
C SER A 61 -0.42 -21.48 -13.10
N THR A 62 -0.63 -21.74 -11.80
CA THR A 62 -0.47 -20.72 -10.75
C THR A 62 0.98 -20.25 -10.58
N ALA A 63 1.97 -21.00 -11.05
CA ALA A 63 3.38 -20.77 -10.73
C ALA A 63 4.09 -19.83 -11.75
N SER A 64 3.60 -18.60 -11.93
CA SER A 64 4.14 -17.65 -12.93
C SER A 64 5.02 -16.56 -12.30
N SER A 65 6.34 -16.68 -12.48
CA SER A 65 7.31 -15.71 -11.95
C SER A 65 7.47 -14.44 -12.79
N GLN A 66 7.08 -14.44 -14.06
CA GLN A 66 7.45 -13.40 -15.03
C GLN A 66 6.24 -12.70 -15.66
N THR A 67 5.56 -11.89 -14.84
CA THR A 67 4.42 -11.05 -15.28
C THR A 67 4.85 -9.67 -15.79
N LYS A 68 6.12 -9.29 -15.59
CA LYS A 68 6.75 -8.12 -16.22
C LYS A 68 7.02 -8.37 -17.70
N ASN A 69 6.58 -7.44 -18.55
CA ASN A 69 6.60 -7.57 -20.01
C ASN A 69 6.84 -6.21 -20.66
N ALA A 70 8.02 -6.01 -21.27
CA ALA A 70 8.41 -4.76 -21.89
C ALA A 70 7.49 -4.35 -23.06
N THR A 71 7.09 -5.29 -23.92
CA THR A 71 6.18 -5.04 -25.05
C THR A 71 4.83 -4.49 -24.58
N THR A 72 4.26 -5.09 -23.54
CA THR A 72 3.00 -4.64 -22.94
C THR A 72 3.17 -3.32 -22.20
N ALA A 73 4.29 -3.12 -21.49
CA ALA A 73 4.62 -1.84 -20.86
C ALA A 73 4.71 -0.69 -21.90
N ILE A 74 5.40 -0.90 -23.02
CA ILE A 74 5.49 0.05 -24.14
C ILE A 74 4.09 0.33 -24.73
N SER A 75 3.25 -0.69 -24.88
CA SER A 75 1.88 -0.54 -25.36
C SER A 75 1.04 0.36 -24.45
N PHE A 76 1.10 0.16 -23.12
CA PHE A 76 0.43 1.05 -22.16
C PHE A 76 1.03 2.46 -22.16
N ARG A 77 2.36 2.62 -22.26
CA ARG A 77 2.99 3.95 -22.37
C ARG A 77 2.54 4.71 -23.62
N LYS A 78 2.41 4.03 -24.76
CA LYS A 78 1.85 4.61 -26.00
C LYS A 78 0.40 5.08 -25.81
N LYS A 79 -0.48 4.22 -25.29
CA LYS A 79 -1.87 4.58 -24.95
C LYS A 79 -1.94 5.76 -23.96
N GLY A 80 -1.00 5.82 -23.00
CA GLY A 80 -0.87 6.93 -22.06
C GLY A 80 -0.51 8.25 -22.75
N ASN A 81 0.39 8.22 -23.75
CA ASN A 81 0.71 9.40 -24.57
C ASN A 81 -0.53 9.87 -25.34
N ASP A 82 -1.29 8.95 -25.94
CA ASP A 82 -2.51 9.29 -26.70
C ASP A 82 -3.55 9.97 -25.78
N TYR A 83 -3.77 9.43 -24.57
CA TYR A 83 -4.63 10.08 -23.58
C TYR A 83 -4.09 11.43 -23.09
N PHE A 84 -2.78 11.59 -22.96
CA PHE A 84 -2.16 12.84 -22.53
C PHE A 84 -2.32 13.95 -23.57
N VAL A 85 -2.12 13.63 -24.86
CA VAL A 85 -2.37 14.57 -25.98
C VAL A 85 -3.83 15.01 -26.01
N ASN A 86 -4.76 14.07 -25.78
CA ASN A 86 -6.19 14.34 -25.67
C ASN A 86 -6.62 14.93 -24.30
N LYS A 87 -5.69 15.42 -23.49
CA LYS A 87 -5.89 16.01 -22.14
C LYS A 87 -6.68 15.14 -21.15
N ASN A 88 -6.81 13.84 -21.38
CA ASN A 88 -7.40 12.89 -20.43
C ASN A 88 -6.35 12.44 -19.41
N LEU A 89 -5.99 13.36 -18.51
CA LEU A 89 -4.90 13.20 -17.55
C LEU A 89 -5.11 11.98 -16.62
N SER A 90 -6.35 11.68 -16.23
CA SER A 90 -6.68 10.52 -15.38
C SER A 90 -6.37 9.19 -16.06
N ARG A 91 -6.77 9.00 -17.33
CA ARG A 91 -6.44 7.78 -18.09
C ARG A 91 -4.96 7.72 -18.46
N ALA A 92 -4.33 8.86 -18.77
CA ALA A 92 -2.89 8.94 -19.00
C ALA A 92 -2.10 8.46 -17.78
N ALA A 93 -2.40 8.98 -16.58
CA ALA A 93 -1.78 8.55 -15.32
C ALA A 93 -1.96 7.05 -15.06
N TRP A 94 -3.17 6.51 -15.26
CA TRP A 94 -3.44 5.07 -15.14
C TRP A 94 -2.55 4.24 -16.08
N CYS A 95 -2.50 4.61 -17.36
CA CYS A 95 -1.67 3.91 -18.36
C CYS A 95 -0.17 3.98 -18.03
N TYR A 96 0.34 5.11 -17.55
CA TYR A 96 1.74 5.20 -17.13
C TYR A 96 2.03 4.37 -15.88
N ARG A 97 1.13 4.31 -14.89
CA ARG A 97 1.28 3.45 -13.70
C ARG A 97 1.25 1.96 -14.05
N ALA A 98 0.35 1.53 -14.94
CA ALA A 98 0.31 0.18 -15.48
C ALA A 98 1.61 -0.16 -16.24
N SER A 99 2.13 0.77 -17.04
CA SER A 99 3.42 0.62 -17.73
C SER A 99 4.61 0.49 -16.76
N ILE A 100 4.65 1.29 -15.69
CA ILE A 100 5.66 1.20 -14.63
C ILE A 100 5.60 -0.17 -13.93
N ALA A 101 4.40 -0.69 -13.63
CA ALA A 101 4.21 -2.01 -13.02
C ALA A 101 4.75 -3.15 -13.90
N LEU A 102 4.48 -3.09 -15.20
CA LEU A 102 4.86 -4.09 -16.21
C LEU A 102 6.32 -4.00 -16.65
N SER A 103 6.99 -2.87 -16.44
CA SER A 103 8.40 -2.71 -16.78
C SER A 103 9.30 -3.55 -15.87
N THR A 104 10.40 -4.06 -16.45
CA THR A 104 11.56 -4.53 -15.68
C THR A 104 12.06 -3.39 -14.80
N VAL A 105 12.38 -3.66 -13.54
CA VAL A 105 12.95 -2.66 -12.64
C VAL A 105 14.27 -2.16 -13.21
N ASN A 106 14.58 -0.87 -13.01
CA ASN A 106 15.82 -0.25 -13.49
C ASN A 106 16.02 -0.36 -15.02
N SER A 107 14.91 -0.27 -15.78
CA SER A 107 14.94 -0.27 -17.25
C SER A 107 14.61 1.11 -17.83
N GLN A 108 15.07 1.32 -19.06
CA GLN A 108 14.78 2.54 -19.83
C GLN A 108 13.27 2.76 -20.03
N ASP A 109 12.47 1.70 -20.21
CA ASP A 109 11.01 1.82 -20.32
C ASP A 109 10.34 2.26 -19.02
N MET A 110 10.83 1.80 -17.87
CA MET A 110 10.37 2.25 -16.56
C MET A 110 10.67 3.74 -16.35
N ALA A 111 11.90 4.15 -16.67
CA ALA A 111 12.33 5.54 -16.60
C ALA A 111 11.54 6.45 -17.55
N LEU A 112 11.32 6.01 -18.80
CA LEU A 112 10.44 6.71 -19.74
C LEU A 112 9.03 6.89 -19.18
N SER A 113 8.48 5.85 -18.54
CA SER A 113 7.12 5.89 -17.97
C SER A 113 7.01 6.80 -16.75
N TYR A 114 8.02 6.87 -15.87
CA TYR A 114 8.10 7.90 -14.81
C TYR A 114 8.26 9.32 -15.39
N GLY A 115 9.09 9.47 -16.44
CA GLY A 115 9.25 10.72 -17.18
C GLY A 115 7.97 11.17 -17.90
N ASN A 116 7.11 10.24 -18.29
CA ASN A 116 5.76 10.52 -18.78
C ASN A 116 4.79 10.85 -17.64
N LEU A 117 4.82 10.12 -16.52
CA LEU A 117 3.95 10.36 -15.35
C LEU A 117 4.20 11.75 -14.74
N SER A 118 5.46 12.19 -14.62
CA SER A 118 5.78 13.55 -14.16
C SER A 118 5.20 14.66 -15.06
N ALA A 119 5.00 14.41 -16.37
CA ALA A 119 4.29 15.35 -17.23
C ALA A 119 2.82 15.51 -16.82
N VAL A 120 2.14 14.40 -16.49
CA VAL A 120 0.76 14.43 -15.98
C VAL A 120 0.69 15.15 -14.63
N LEU A 121 1.62 14.86 -13.73
CA LEU A 121 1.67 15.48 -12.40
C LEU A 121 1.90 16.99 -12.48
N PHE A 122 2.73 17.45 -13.42
CA PHE A 122 2.91 18.87 -13.68
C PHE A 122 1.61 19.56 -14.17
N GLU A 123 0.91 18.95 -15.13
CA GLU A 123 -0.39 19.48 -15.63
C GLU A 123 -1.47 19.49 -14.54
N LEU A 124 -1.42 18.55 -13.60
CA LEU A 124 -2.30 18.50 -12.42
C LEU A 124 -1.86 19.44 -11.28
N SER A 125 -0.82 20.26 -11.47
CA SER A 125 -0.21 21.12 -10.43
C SER A 125 0.37 20.38 -9.20
N HIS A 126 0.60 19.06 -9.31
CA HIS A 126 1.27 18.24 -8.29
C HIS A 126 2.80 18.36 -8.46
N TYR A 127 3.33 19.56 -8.21
CA TYR A 127 4.71 19.92 -8.57
C TYR A 127 5.77 19.14 -7.77
N HIS A 128 5.56 18.90 -6.47
CA HIS A 128 6.48 18.09 -5.66
C HIS A 128 6.52 16.63 -6.16
N GLU A 129 5.38 16.06 -6.54
CA GLU A 129 5.30 14.71 -7.08
C GLU A 129 5.87 14.61 -8.49
N SER A 130 5.71 15.64 -9.31
CA SER A 130 6.41 15.75 -10.59
C SER A 130 7.93 15.67 -10.40
N ILE A 131 8.49 16.41 -9.44
CA ILE A 131 9.93 16.36 -9.10
C ILE A 131 10.34 14.96 -8.61
N ARG A 132 9.57 14.32 -7.72
CA ARG A 132 9.86 12.95 -7.26
C ARG A 132 9.81 11.91 -8.39
N ALA A 133 8.86 12.02 -9.32
CA ALA A 133 8.79 11.15 -10.49
C ALA A 133 9.94 11.41 -11.48
N ILE A 134 10.45 12.65 -11.58
CA ILE A 134 11.67 12.96 -12.34
C ILE A 134 12.90 12.31 -11.70
N GLN A 135 13.01 12.31 -10.37
CA GLN A 135 14.11 11.65 -9.65
C GLN A 135 14.11 10.13 -9.92
N LEU A 136 12.96 9.45 -9.80
CA LEU A 136 12.81 8.01 -10.08
C LEU A 136 13.06 7.64 -11.56
N ALA A 137 12.96 8.60 -12.49
CA ALA A 137 13.28 8.38 -13.89
C ALA A 137 14.79 8.48 -14.19
N ASN A 138 15.53 9.28 -13.42
CA ASN A 138 16.78 9.91 -13.86
C ASN A 138 17.85 8.93 -14.38
N ASP A 139 18.10 7.85 -13.64
CA ASP A 139 19.31 7.05 -13.81
C ASP A 139 19.29 6.21 -15.10
N PHE A 140 18.10 5.74 -15.49
CA PHE A 140 17.87 4.94 -16.71
C PHE A 140 17.19 5.74 -17.83
N TYR A 141 17.05 7.06 -17.68
CA TYR A 141 16.46 7.91 -18.71
C TYR A 141 17.43 8.10 -19.89
N PRO A 142 16.97 8.10 -21.16
CA PRO A 142 17.85 8.35 -22.30
C PRO A 142 18.51 9.72 -22.22
N ASN A 143 19.83 9.77 -22.38
CA ASN A 143 20.64 10.99 -22.20
C ASN A 143 20.16 12.11 -23.13
N GLU A 144 19.81 11.77 -24.37
CA GLU A 144 19.28 12.65 -25.39
C GLU A 144 17.88 13.21 -25.10
N LEU A 145 17.22 12.72 -24.04
CA LEU A 145 15.93 13.23 -23.56
C LEU A 145 16.01 13.86 -22.16
N LYS A 146 17.13 13.70 -21.42
CA LYS A 146 17.27 14.19 -20.02
C LYS A 146 16.99 15.68 -19.87
N PHE A 147 17.34 16.49 -20.88
CA PHE A 147 17.06 17.93 -20.87
C PHE A 147 15.56 18.25 -20.67
N LYS A 148 14.66 17.41 -21.17
CA LYS A 148 13.19 17.59 -21.01
C LYS A 148 12.73 17.37 -19.57
N LEU A 149 13.35 16.45 -18.84
CA LEU A 149 13.06 16.23 -17.42
C LEU A 149 13.61 17.39 -16.57
N VAL A 150 14.84 17.82 -16.84
CA VAL A 150 15.48 18.95 -16.14
C VAL A 150 14.69 20.24 -16.37
N PHE A 151 14.25 20.53 -17.59
CA PHE A 151 13.36 21.67 -17.87
C PHE A 151 12.04 21.59 -17.10
N ARG A 152 11.39 20.42 -17.05
CA ARG A 152 10.17 20.24 -16.25
C ARG A 152 10.44 20.47 -14.76
N ARG A 153 11.59 20.02 -14.25
CA ARG A 153 12.01 20.28 -12.86
C ARG A 153 12.24 21.76 -12.59
N ALA A 154 12.88 22.49 -13.50
CA ALA A 154 12.99 23.95 -13.45
C ALA A 154 11.60 24.62 -13.40
N ALA A 155 10.68 24.22 -14.27
CA ALA A 155 9.31 24.72 -14.28
C ALA A 155 8.53 24.39 -12.99
N CYS A 156 8.75 23.21 -12.38
CA CYS A 156 8.19 22.87 -11.08
C CYS A 156 8.70 23.81 -9.98
N TYR A 157 10.01 24.07 -9.90
CA TYR A 157 10.56 25.02 -8.91
C TYR A 157 10.03 26.44 -9.11
N HIS A 158 9.88 26.92 -10.36
CA HIS A 158 9.25 28.21 -10.63
C HIS A 158 7.80 28.26 -10.08
N LYS A 159 7.01 27.21 -10.33
CA LYS A 159 5.63 27.09 -9.81
C LYS A 159 5.55 26.94 -8.29
N LEU A 160 6.60 26.40 -7.65
CA LEU A 160 6.76 26.32 -6.19
C LEU A 160 7.35 27.60 -5.57
N ASN A 161 7.40 28.70 -6.32
CA ASN A 161 7.97 29.98 -5.88
C ASN A 161 9.45 29.87 -5.44
N ASP A 162 10.26 29.09 -6.17
CA ASP A 162 11.69 28.87 -5.92
C ASP A 162 12.51 29.30 -7.17
N PRO A 163 12.76 30.61 -7.36
CA PRO A 163 13.46 31.12 -8.53
C PRO A 163 14.94 30.69 -8.56
N GLU A 164 15.58 30.51 -7.41
CA GLU A 164 17.00 30.12 -7.30
C GLU A 164 17.23 28.70 -7.84
N ARG A 165 16.48 27.71 -7.33
CA ARG A 165 16.57 26.33 -7.87
C ARG A 165 16.07 26.25 -9.31
N SER A 166 15.05 27.03 -9.67
CA SER A 166 14.54 27.08 -11.04
C SER A 166 15.61 27.56 -12.03
N ALA A 167 16.32 28.65 -11.72
CA ALA A 167 17.42 29.15 -12.54
C ALA A 167 18.59 28.16 -12.65
N TYR A 168 18.93 27.49 -11.55
CA TYR A 168 19.99 26.47 -11.52
C TYR A 168 19.67 25.27 -12.43
N GLU A 169 18.46 24.72 -12.35
CA GLU A 169 18.01 23.64 -13.24
C GLU A 169 17.96 24.10 -14.71
N LEU A 170 17.54 25.35 -14.98
CA LEU A 170 17.54 25.91 -16.33
C LEU A 170 18.95 25.98 -16.94
N LYS A 171 19.98 26.27 -16.12
CA LYS A 171 21.38 26.21 -16.53
C LYS A 171 21.80 24.78 -16.90
N ILE A 172 21.48 23.79 -16.07
CA ILE A 172 21.75 22.37 -16.37
C ILE A 172 21.05 21.96 -17.68
N CYS A 173 19.81 22.39 -17.91
CA CYS A 173 19.08 22.12 -19.14
C CYS A 173 19.82 22.66 -20.39
N ARG A 174 20.30 23.90 -20.35
CA ARG A 174 21.10 24.51 -21.43
C ARG A 174 22.37 23.70 -21.71
N ASP A 175 23.07 23.25 -20.68
CA ASP A 175 24.32 22.51 -20.84
C ASP A 175 24.12 21.07 -21.33
N LEU A 176 22.98 20.44 -20.99
CA LEU A 176 22.58 19.14 -21.58
C LEU A 176 22.26 19.26 -23.08
N ILE A 177 21.52 20.30 -23.49
CA ILE A 177 21.20 20.53 -24.91
C ILE A 177 22.49 20.70 -25.73
N LYS A 178 23.45 21.51 -25.26
CA LYS A 178 24.76 21.70 -25.93
C LYS A 178 25.56 20.41 -26.10
N LYS A 179 25.47 19.48 -25.13
CA LYS A 179 26.21 18.20 -25.12
C LYS A 179 25.53 17.10 -25.93
N THR A 180 24.27 17.26 -26.32
CA THR A 180 23.50 16.20 -26.97
C THR A 180 23.60 16.29 -28.49
N ALA A 181 24.27 15.33 -29.11
CA ALA A 181 24.34 15.18 -30.56
C ALA A 181 23.05 14.60 -31.16
N GLY A 182 22.81 14.83 -32.46
CA GLY A 182 21.74 14.16 -33.22
C GLY A 182 20.32 14.71 -33.00
N LEU A 183 20.15 15.84 -32.30
CA LEU A 183 18.84 16.45 -32.08
C LEU A 183 18.29 17.16 -33.33
N ASP A 184 16.97 17.03 -33.54
CA ASP A 184 16.22 17.75 -34.56
C ASP A 184 16.21 19.26 -34.27
N ARG A 185 16.95 20.03 -35.08
CA ARG A 185 17.11 21.49 -34.92
C ARG A 185 15.78 22.21 -34.74
N LYS A 186 14.75 21.91 -35.55
CA LYS A 186 13.45 22.62 -35.48
C LYS A 186 12.77 22.43 -34.12
N LYS A 187 12.89 21.23 -33.54
CA LYS A 187 12.33 20.92 -32.22
C LYS A 187 13.12 21.59 -31.10
N ILE A 188 14.45 21.68 -31.24
CA ILE A 188 15.30 22.38 -30.26
C ILE A 188 15.09 23.89 -30.33
N ASP A 189 14.95 24.50 -31.51
CA ASP A 189 14.66 25.93 -31.66
C ASP A 189 13.33 26.32 -30.99
N SER A 190 12.30 25.46 -31.10
CA SER A 190 11.03 25.64 -30.35
C SER A 190 11.24 25.55 -28.85
N PHE A 191 11.97 24.52 -28.39
CA PHE A 191 12.22 24.27 -26.98
C PHE A 191 13.08 25.36 -26.33
N CYS A 192 14.03 25.93 -27.06
CA CYS A 192 14.81 27.08 -26.59
C CYS A 192 13.92 28.31 -26.34
N LYS A 193 12.90 28.55 -27.17
CA LYS A 193 11.92 29.64 -26.93
C LYS A 193 11.12 29.43 -25.64
N GLU A 194 10.65 28.19 -25.38
CA GLU A 194 9.99 27.84 -24.11
C GLU A 194 10.91 28.05 -22.91
N MET A 195 12.19 27.70 -23.06
CA MET A 195 13.22 27.87 -22.05
C MET A 195 13.54 29.34 -21.76
N ASP A 196 13.57 30.19 -22.79
CA ASP A 196 13.80 31.63 -22.62
C ASP A 196 12.58 32.35 -22.04
N GLN A 197 11.35 31.93 -22.38
CA GLN A 197 10.13 32.38 -21.70
C GLN A 197 10.15 32.04 -20.21
N LEU A 198 10.52 30.81 -19.84
CA LEU A 198 10.67 30.45 -18.42
C LEU A 198 11.81 31.26 -17.76
N SER A 199 12.91 31.51 -18.46
CA SER A 199 14.01 32.36 -17.99
C SER A 199 13.55 33.77 -17.63
N GLN A 200 12.65 34.36 -18.44
CA GLN A 200 12.04 35.68 -18.17
C GLN A 200 11.09 35.62 -16.97
N GLN A 201 10.26 34.58 -16.86
CA GLN A 201 9.35 34.39 -15.72
C GLN A 201 10.11 34.21 -14.40
N ILE A 202 11.25 33.51 -14.40
CA ILE A 202 12.13 33.37 -13.23
C ILE A 202 12.73 34.73 -12.84
N ALA A 203 13.20 35.54 -13.80
CA ALA A 203 13.76 36.85 -13.52
C ALA A 203 12.73 37.80 -12.86
N LEU A 204 11.51 37.85 -13.40
CA LEU A 204 10.38 38.60 -12.83
C LEU A 204 9.93 38.09 -11.45
N LEU A 205 10.09 36.80 -11.17
CA LEU A 205 9.83 36.23 -9.85
C LEU A 205 10.93 36.61 -8.85
N ASN A 206 12.18 36.60 -9.29
CA ASN A 206 13.32 36.96 -8.46
C ASN A 206 13.32 38.45 -8.09
N GLN A 207 12.94 39.34 -9.01
CA GLN A 207 12.76 40.78 -8.75
C GLN A 207 11.73 41.01 -7.64
N ARG A 208 10.52 40.45 -7.79
CA ARG A 208 9.47 40.55 -6.77
C ARG A 208 9.91 40.02 -5.40
N LYS A 209 10.65 38.91 -5.34
CA LYS A 209 11.21 38.40 -4.08
C LYS A 209 12.29 39.27 -3.44
N VAL A 210 12.97 40.13 -4.21
CA VAL A 210 13.91 41.12 -3.66
C VAL A 210 13.11 42.30 -3.11
N GLU A 211 12.14 42.81 -3.88
CA GLU A 211 11.21 43.87 -3.47
C GLU A 211 10.46 43.49 -2.17
N GLU A 212 9.85 42.31 -2.10
CA GLU A 212 9.18 41.77 -0.89
C GLU A 212 10.11 41.76 0.34
N LYS A 213 11.37 41.37 0.18
CA LYS A 213 12.37 41.35 1.28
C LYS A 213 12.80 42.75 1.71
N GLU A 214 12.88 43.70 0.79
CA GLU A 214 13.21 45.10 1.09
C GLU A 214 12.03 45.81 1.82
N GLU A 215 10.79 45.46 1.49
CA GLU A 215 9.59 45.88 2.21
C GLU A 215 9.50 45.28 3.62
N GLU A 216 9.73 43.97 3.78
CA GLU A 216 9.80 43.33 5.11
C GLU A 216 10.92 43.95 5.99
N ALA A 217 12.09 44.22 5.40
CA ALA A 217 13.22 44.85 6.09
C ALA A 217 12.97 46.31 6.48
N THR A 218 12.11 47.05 5.76
CA THR A 218 11.74 48.43 6.12
C THR A 218 10.64 48.51 7.18
N GLN A 219 9.78 47.48 7.30
CA GLN A 219 8.75 47.41 8.35
C GLN A 219 9.30 46.92 9.72
N GLN A 220 10.47 46.28 9.77
CA GLN A 220 11.08 45.76 11.01
C GLN A 220 12.12 46.71 11.66
N LYS A 221 11.88 48.03 11.68
CA LYS A 221 12.71 48.98 12.47
C LYS A 221 12.17 49.17 13.89
N PRO A 222 13.02 49.10 14.94
CA PRO A 222 12.58 49.20 16.32
C PRO A 222 12.18 50.63 16.71
N THR A 223 10.91 50.85 16.97
CA THR A 223 10.43 52.07 17.63
C THR A 223 10.71 52.02 19.13
N THR A 224 11.89 52.48 19.54
CA THR A 224 12.07 53.42 20.68
C THR A 224 13.53 53.81 20.83
N SER A 225 13.81 55.11 20.90
CA SER A 225 15.14 55.67 21.21
C SER A 225 15.03 56.76 22.27
N TYR A 226 15.17 56.33 23.53
CA TYR A 226 15.83 57.01 24.65
C TYR A 226 15.46 58.45 25.12
N LYS A 227 15.21 58.50 26.45
CA LYS A 227 15.39 59.59 27.44
C LYS A 227 14.30 60.67 27.57
N ASP A 228 13.54 60.58 28.66
CA ASP A 228 13.79 61.30 29.93
C ASP A 228 13.51 60.28 31.07
N LEU A 229 14.45 59.93 31.96
CA LEU A 229 14.98 60.62 33.14
C LEU A 229 13.96 60.88 34.28
N ASP A 230 14.31 60.29 35.42
CA ASP A 230 13.91 60.63 36.79
C ASP A 230 12.42 60.77 37.12
N ASP A 231 11.79 59.63 37.44
CA ASP A 231 11.04 59.56 38.70
C ASP A 231 10.91 58.11 39.24
N LEU A 232 10.81 57.99 40.57
CA LEU A 232 10.49 56.77 41.34
C LEU A 232 11.55 55.63 41.39
N VAL A 233 12.70 55.94 42.01
CA VAL A 233 13.31 54.99 42.95
C VAL A 233 12.55 55.07 44.28
N GLN A 234 11.79 54.03 44.65
CA GLN A 234 11.68 53.56 46.05
C GLN A 234 10.87 52.27 46.19
N ASN A 235 11.42 51.33 46.98
CA ASN A 235 10.80 50.10 47.52
C ASN A 235 10.47 48.97 46.51
N SER A 236 10.79 47.68 46.75
CA SER A 236 11.63 47.07 47.79
C SER A 236 11.92 45.59 47.48
N GLN A 237 13.18 45.17 47.64
CA GLN A 237 13.66 43.83 48.05
C GLN A 237 13.34 42.58 47.18
N THR A 238 14.40 41.99 46.64
CA THR A 238 14.53 40.55 46.32
C THR A 238 14.90 39.74 47.59
N PRO A 239 14.88 38.40 47.58
CA PRO A 239 16.04 37.59 47.13
C PRO A 239 15.64 36.48 46.12
N THR A 240 16.25 36.38 44.94
CA THR A 240 17.43 35.54 44.60
C THR A 240 17.29 34.04 44.86
N ASP A 241 17.47 33.24 43.80
CA ASP A 241 18.51 32.20 43.85
C ASP A 241 19.14 31.94 42.47
N THR A 242 20.37 31.43 42.48
CA THR A 242 21.29 31.47 41.32
C THR A 242 21.70 30.08 40.84
N LEU A 243 21.98 29.93 39.52
CA LEU A 243 23.32 29.51 39.07
C LEU A 243 23.51 29.69 37.54
N ALA A 244 24.59 30.39 37.17
CA ALA A 244 25.09 30.45 35.79
C ALA A 244 26.53 29.90 35.75
N SER A 245 26.82 29.01 34.79
CA SER A 245 28.16 28.47 34.53
C SER A 245 28.11 27.58 33.27
N ARG A 246 28.90 27.75 32.19
CA ARG A 246 29.96 28.72 31.83
C ARG A 246 30.00 28.86 30.30
N LEU A 247 30.44 30.02 29.80
CA LEU A 247 30.85 30.24 28.40
C LEU A 247 32.37 30.42 28.34
N THR A 248 33.03 29.82 27.33
CA THR A 248 34.34 30.25 26.82
C THR A 248 34.44 30.00 25.31
N LYS A 249 34.92 31.01 24.57
CA LYS A 249 35.16 31.06 23.09
C LYS A 249 36.68 30.92 22.80
N PRO A 250 37.23 31.28 21.61
CA PRO A 250 37.12 30.63 20.29
C PRO A 250 38.47 30.43 19.53
N THR A 251 38.47 29.60 18.48
CA THR A 251 39.40 29.58 17.30
C THR A 251 38.86 28.56 16.26
N GLU A 252 39.10 28.62 14.93
CA GLU A 252 39.55 29.74 14.06
C GLU A 252 38.98 29.62 12.60
N LYS A 253 39.81 29.49 11.55
CA LYS A 253 39.51 29.36 10.09
C LYS A 253 40.65 28.57 9.41
N ALA A 254 40.58 27.88 8.26
CA ALA A 254 39.57 27.52 7.23
C ALA A 254 40.05 26.16 6.58
N PRO A 255 39.60 25.65 5.40
CA PRO A 255 38.49 26.04 4.52
C PRO A 255 37.55 24.89 4.05
N ILE A 256 36.41 25.31 3.49
CA ILE A 256 35.59 24.73 2.40
C ILE A 256 35.97 23.33 1.88
N ASP A 257 35.08 22.36 2.11
CA ASP A 257 34.42 21.61 1.02
C ASP A 257 33.12 20.97 1.54
N THR A 258 31.98 21.47 1.08
CA THR A 258 30.67 20.83 1.31
C THR A 258 29.81 21.00 0.07
N GLU A 259 29.53 19.89 -0.61
CA GLU A 259 28.42 19.83 -1.55
C GLU A 259 27.14 20.23 -0.83
N PHE A 260 26.39 21.19 -1.40
CA PHE A 260 25.10 21.60 -0.87
C PHE A 260 24.09 20.45 -1.04
N CYS A 261 23.99 19.59 -0.04
CA CYS A 261 22.96 18.57 0.00
C CYS A 261 21.60 19.27 0.19
N PRO A 262 20.68 19.22 -0.79
CA PRO A 262 19.40 19.90 -0.65
C PRO A 262 18.62 19.29 0.51
N PRO A 263 17.86 20.09 1.29
CA PRO A 263 17.05 19.57 2.37
C PRO A 263 16.11 18.49 1.84
N SER A 264 16.04 17.37 2.56
CA SER A 264 15.20 16.22 2.22
C SER A 264 13.80 16.70 1.85
N PRO A 265 13.22 16.24 0.72
CA PRO A 265 11.85 16.62 0.38
C PRO A 265 10.93 16.21 1.55
N PRO A 266 9.89 17.01 1.86
CA PRO A 266 8.96 16.65 2.91
C PRO A 266 8.42 15.24 2.66
N SER A 267 8.36 14.45 3.73
CA SER A 267 7.88 13.07 3.71
C SER A 267 6.59 12.98 2.89
N PRO A 268 6.37 11.91 2.10
CA PRO A 268 5.05 11.68 1.51
C PRO A 268 4.01 11.76 2.64
N PRO A 269 2.83 12.36 2.39
CA PRO A 269 1.87 12.63 3.45
C PRO A 269 1.62 11.36 4.25
N ARG A 270 1.78 11.46 5.59
CA ARG A 270 1.34 10.41 6.52
C ARG A 270 -0.05 9.97 6.08
N SER A 271 -0.28 8.65 6.02
CA SER A 271 -1.54 8.10 5.54
C SER A 271 -2.71 8.77 6.25
N VAL A 272 -3.47 9.57 5.50
CA VAL A 272 -4.49 10.51 6.05
C VAL A 272 -5.63 9.78 6.78
N PHE A 273 -5.70 8.46 6.64
CA PHE A 273 -6.72 7.57 7.22
C PHE A 273 -6.29 6.86 8.50
N LEU A 274 -5.11 7.17 9.06
CA LEU A 274 -4.75 6.74 10.41
C LEU A 274 -4.64 7.94 11.33
N ILE A 275 -5.77 8.21 11.99
CA ILE A 275 -5.78 8.84 13.30
C ILE A 275 -5.07 7.85 14.24
N ASP A 276 -3.76 7.98 14.37
CA ASP A 276 -3.00 7.21 15.38
C ASP A 276 -3.35 7.66 16.82
N ASP A 277 -4.15 8.72 16.97
CA ASP A 277 -4.59 9.24 18.26
C ASP A 277 -5.93 8.62 18.71
N ILE A 278 -5.81 7.47 19.39
CA ILE A 278 -6.91 6.77 20.09
C ILE A 278 -7.67 7.71 21.05
N LYS A 279 -7.08 8.83 21.48
CA LYS A 279 -7.75 9.84 22.33
C LYS A 279 -8.89 10.58 21.63
N LEU A 280 -9.01 10.49 20.29
CA LEU A 280 -10.16 11.04 19.56
C LEU A 280 -11.41 10.13 19.64
N LEU A 281 -11.32 8.94 20.22
CA LEU A 281 -12.50 8.12 20.51
C LEU A 281 -13.43 8.84 21.49
N LEU A 282 -14.74 8.81 21.21
CA LEU A 282 -15.77 9.32 22.10
C LEU A 282 -15.59 8.73 23.51
N ASN A 283 -15.51 9.57 24.53
CA ASN A 283 -15.29 9.15 25.93
C ASN A 283 -14.06 8.24 26.17
N GLY A 284 -13.07 8.26 25.27
CA GLY A 284 -11.84 7.46 25.37
C GLY A 284 -12.00 5.97 25.03
N PRO A 285 -10.89 5.20 25.06
CA PRO A 285 -10.89 3.79 24.69
C PRO A 285 -11.60 2.89 25.72
N ASN A 286 -12.20 1.80 25.23
CA ASN A 286 -12.81 0.75 26.04
C ASN A 286 -11.76 -0.26 26.54
N GLU A 287 -11.84 -0.67 27.82
CA GLU A 287 -10.89 -1.62 28.43
C GLU A 287 -10.89 -3.02 27.79
N GLN A 288 -12.06 -3.48 27.33
CA GLN A 288 -12.23 -4.76 26.65
C GLN A 288 -11.97 -4.66 25.15
N VAL A 289 -12.07 -3.47 24.54
CA VAL A 289 -11.91 -3.27 23.10
C VAL A 289 -11.16 -1.95 22.86
N PRO A 290 -9.82 -1.91 22.97
CA PRO A 290 -9.07 -0.65 22.98
C PRO A 290 -9.15 0.18 21.69
N CYS A 291 -9.56 -0.42 20.57
CA CYS A 291 -9.86 0.28 19.31
C CYS A 291 -11.25 0.95 19.31
N ALA A 292 -12.10 0.70 20.29
CA ALA A 292 -13.47 1.18 20.39
C ALA A 292 -13.66 2.17 21.54
N SER A 293 -14.65 3.04 21.40
CA SER A 293 -15.11 3.97 22.44
C SER A 293 -15.64 3.24 23.68
N SER A 294 -15.44 3.81 24.86
CA SER A 294 -16.05 3.36 26.13
C SER A 294 -17.59 3.38 26.12
N THR A 295 -18.22 4.11 25.19
CA THR A 295 -19.68 4.11 24.92
C THR A 295 -20.17 2.87 24.16
N LEU A 296 -19.24 1.98 23.78
CA LEU A 296 -19.52 0.69 23.19
C LEU A 296 -19.28 -0.43 24.22
N SER A 297 -19.87 -1.60 24.01
CA SER A 297 -19.69 -2.77 24.87
C SER A 297 -19.64 -4.05 24.05
N MET A 298 -18.65 -4.90 24.34
CA MET A 298 -18.54 -6.22 23.72
C MET A 298 -19.47 -7.19 24.45
N VAL A 299 -20.35 -7.83 23.68
CA VAL A 299 -21.33 -8.80 24.15
C VAL A 299 -21.23 -10.08 23.32
N TYR A 300 -21.83 -11.16 23.80
CA TYR A 300 -21.87 -12.43 23.10
C TYR A 300 -23.32 -12.88 22.88
N SER A 301 -23.61 -13.38 21.69
CA SER A 301 -24.80 -14.20 21.42
C SER A 301 -24.42 -15.44 20.63
N LYS A 302 -25.27 -16.47 20.65
CA LYS A 302 -25.03 -17.70 19.88
C LYS A 302 -25.08 -17.43 18.37
N GLU A 303 -25.89 -16.47 17.96
CA GLU A 303 -26.22 -16.13 16.57
C GLU A 303 -25.18 -15.19 15.92
N LYS A 304 -24.45 -14.39 16.71
CA LYS A 304 -23.46 -13.42 16.20
C LYS A 304 -22.04 -13.66 16.73
N GLY A 305 -21.87 -14.60 17.66
CA GLY A 305 -20.66 -14.69 18.46
C GLY A 305 -20.42 -13.41 19.27
N ARG A 306 -19.15 -13.03 19.40
CA ARG A 306 -18.74 -11.74 19.99
C ARG A 306 -19.10 -10.61 19.03
N HIS A 307 -19.84 -9.62 19.51
CA HIS A 307 -20.22 -8.44 18.75
C HIS A 307 -20.25 -7.21 19.65
N ILE A 308 -20.29 -6.02 19.04
CA ILE A 308 -20.27 -4.74 19.75
C ILE A 308 -21.65 -4.09 19.67
N ILE A 309 -22.12 -3.55 20.79
CA ILE A 309 -23.35 -2.74 20.90
C ILE A 309 -23.02 -1.37 21.50
N ALA A 310 -23.85 -0.36 21.22
CA ALA A 310 -23.84 0.89 21.96
C ALA A 310 -24.46 0.69 23.35
N ASN A 311 -23.85 1.24 24.40
CA ASN A 311 -24.41 1.22 25.77
C ASN A 311 -25.13 2.52 26.16
N GLN A 312 -25.11 3.51 25.27
CA GLN A 312 -25.79 4.80 25.35
C GLN A 312 -26.05 5.35 23.94
N ASP A 313 -26.83 6.43 23.83
CA ASP A 313 -27.00 7.14 22.55
C ASP A 313 -25.67 7.74 22.06
N LEU A 314 -25.48 7.71 20.74
CA LEU A 314 -24.24 8.11 20.07
C LEU A 314 -24.48 9.35 19.18
N PRO A 315 -23.64 10.41 19.28
CA PRO A 315 -23.69 11.54 18.35
C PRO A 315 -23.40 11.11 16.90
N SER A 316 -24.03 11.79 15.93
CA SER A 316 -23.96 11.45 14.50
C SER A 316 -22.58 11.62 13.85
N ASP A 317 -21.67 12.32 14.51
CA ASP A 317 -20.32 12.67 14.07
C ASP A 317 -19.21 12.12 15.00
N ALA A 318 -19.58 11.31 16.00
CA ALA A 318 -18.63 10.77 16.97
C ALA A 318 -17.74 9.65 16.38
N LEU A 319 -16.43 9.72 16.65
CA LEU A 319 -15.51 8.63 16.37
C LEU A 319 -15.68 7.54 17.45
N ILE A 320 -16.37 6.46 17.11
CA ILE A 320 -16.69 5.36 18.04
C ILE A 320 -15.81 4.11 17.88
N LEU A 321 -15.13 3.95 16.73
CA LEU A 321 -14.24 2.85 16.42
C LEU A 321 -13.09 3.36 15.56
N ASN A 322 -11.86 2.96 15.88
CA ASN A 322 -10.64 3.30 15.17
C ASN A 322 -9.72 2.08 15.13
N GLU A 323 -9.81 1.30 14.06
CA GLU A 323 -9.11 0.01 13.92
C GLU A 323 -8.38 -0.10 12.59
N ARG A 324 -7.17 -0.67 12.63
CA ARG A 324 -6.42 -1.06 11.44
C ARG A 324 -6.92 -2.44 10.97
N PRO A 325 -7.27 -2.63 9.69
CA PRO A 325 -7.66 -3.94 9.19
C PRO A 325 -6.51 -4.93 9.35
N TYR A 326 -6.78 -6.09 9.96
CA TYR A 326 -5.80 -7.14 10.17
C TYR A 326 -5.20 -7.66 8.85
N ALA A 327 -6.08 -7.85 7.86
CA ALA A 327 -5.74 -8.10 6.46
C ALA A 327 -6.75 -7.36 5.57
N CYS A 328 -6.36 -7.00 4.35
CA CYS A 328 -7.23 -6.38 3.35
C CYS A 328 -6.76 -6.72 1.93
N LEU A 329 -7.64 -6.59 0.94
CA LEU A 329 -7.42 -6.90 -0.47
C LEU A 329 -7.89 -5.80 -1.41
N LEU A 330 -6.96 -5.24 -2.18
CA LEU A 330 -7.32 -4.28 -3.23
C LEU A 330 -8.06 -4.98 -4.39
N LEU A 331 -9.32 -4.60 -4.62
CA LEU A 331 -10.12 -5.15 -5.71
C LEU A 331 -9.55 -4.81 -7.11
N PRO A 332 -9.68 -5.71 -8.10
CA PRO A 332 -9.11 -5.52 -9.45
C PRO A 332 -9.50 -4.20 -10.15
N LYS A 333 -10.70 -3.67 -9.91
CA LYS A 333 -11.16 -2.39 -10.49
C LYS A 333 -10.31 -1.17 -10.09
N PHE A 334 -9.56 -1.27 -9.00
CA PHE A 334 -8.64 -0.24 -8.49
C PHE A 334 -7.18 -0.50 -8.83
N ALA A 335 -6.90 -1.54 -9.62
CA ALA A 335 -5.54 -1.84 -10.03
C ALA A 335 -4.88 -0.60 -10.65
N TYR A 336 -3.64 -0.34 -10.23
CA TYR A 336 -2.82 0.80 -10.64
C TYR A 336 -3.31 2.20 -10.18
N THR A 337 -4.30 2.29 -9.29
CA THR A 337 -4.75 3.58 -8.70
C THR A 337 -4.64 3.67 -7.18
N TYR A 338 -4.65 2.54 -6.46
CA TYR A 338 -4.50 2.49 -5.00
C TYR A 338 -3.42 1.47 -4.60
N CYS A 339 -2.97 1.54 -3.35
CA CYS A 339 -1.92 0.70 -2.79
C CYS A 339 -2.45 -0.68 -2.36
N ASP A 340 -1.81 -1.76 -2.83
CA ASP A 340 -2.12 -3.15 -2.46
C ASP A 340 -1.75 -3.53 -1.00
N HIS A 341 -1.25 -2.58 -0.21
CA HIS A 341 -0.90 -2.74 1.21
C HIS A 341 -1.75 -1.89 2.16
N CYS A 342 -1.91 -0.59 1.88
CA CYS A 342 -2.60 0.36 2.77
C CYS A 342 -3.85 1.01 2.15
N LEU A 343 -4.29 0.54 0.98
CA LEU A 343 -5.48 1.00 0.25
C LEU A 343 -5.55 2.51 -0.04
N THR A 344 -4.46 3.25 0.18
CA THR A 344 -4.37 4.69 -0.09
C THR A 344 -4.10 4.94 -1.58
N SER A 345 -4.65 6.03 -2.13
CA SER A 345 -4.48 6.41 -3.54
C SER A 345 -3.00 6.63 -3.88
N ILE A 346 -2.58 6.11 -5.04
CA ILE A 346 -1.21 6.21 -5.54
C ILE A 346 -1.09 7.43 -6.44
N VAL A 347 -0.22 8.36 -6.06
CA VAL A 347 0.23 9.43 -6.97
C VAL A 347 1.39 8.93 -7.83
N ILE A 348 2.45 8.43 -7.20
CA ILE A 348 3.63 7.83 -7.81
C ILE A 348 3.77 6.40 -7.29
N PRO A 349 3.87 5.38 -8.16
CA PRO A 349 3.92 4.00 -7.71
C PRO A 349 5.34 3.53 -7.37
N TYR A 350 5.43 2.70 -6.33
CA TYR A 350 6.52 1.76 -6.12
C TYR A 350 6.02 0.37 -6.54
N VAL A 351 6.87 -0.46 -7.17
CA VAL A 351 6.46 -1.72 -7.82
C VAL A 351 7.02 -2.94 -7.10
N CYS A 352 6.37 -4.10 -7.21
CA CYS A 352 7.07 -5.35 -6.94
C CYS A 352 8.23 -5.54 -7.96
N PRO A 353 9.43 -5.98 -7.54
CA PRO A 353 10.53 -6.27 -8.47
C PRO A 353 10.29 -7.50 -9.36
N GLN A 354 9.45 -8.44 -8.90
CA GLN A 354 9.17 -9.70 -9.59
C GLN A 354 7.86 -9.60 -10.40
N CYS A 355 6.72 -9.36 -9.74
CA CYS A 355 5.43 -9.31 -10.41
C CYS A 355 5.01 -7.90 -10.87
N SER A 356 3.99 -7.82 -11.73
CA SER A 356 3.35 -6.57 -12.18
C SER A 356 1.96 -6.34 -11.57
N HIS A 357 1.51 -7.20 -10.64
CA HIS A 357 0.12 -7.23 -10.15
C HIS A 357 -0.18 -6.32 -8.95
N VAL A 358 0.86 -5.79 -8.30
CA VAL A 358 0.73 -4.96 -7.09
C VAL A 358 1.53 -3.67 -7.21
N LEU A 359 0.96 -2.57 -6.71
CA LEU A 359 1.62 -1.28 -6.56
C LEU A 359 1.53 -0.76 -5.13
N PHE A 360 2.50 0.05 -4.74
CA PHE A 360 2.61 0.65 -3.42
C PHE A 360 2.72 2.17 -3.49
N CYS A 361 2.18 2.89 -2.51
CA CYS A 361 2.23 4.36 -2.47
C CYS A 361 3.58 4.90 -1.95
N SER A 362 4.39 4.05 -1.33
CA SER A 362 5.68 4.38 -0.73
C SER A 362 6.60 3.17 -0.67
N GLU A 363 7.91 3.42 -0.57
CA GLU A 363 8.91 2.40 -0.29
C GLU A 363 8.62 1.63 1.01
N HIS A 364 8.13 2.31 2.05
CA HIS A 364 7.74 1.66 3.31
C HIS A 364 6.63 0.60 3.11
N CYS A 365 5.59 0.94 2.34
CA CYS A 365 4.50 -0.02 2.03
C CYS A 365 5.00 -1.18 1.15
N GLN A 366 5.89 -0.89 0.19
CA GLN A 366 6.54 -1.90 -0.63
C GLN A 366 7.36 -2.87 0.24
N GLN A 367 8.32 -2.37 1.01
CA GLN A 367 9.18 -3.19 1.88
C GLN A 367 8.38 -4.00 2.89
N ARG A 368 7.36 -3.42 3.54
CA ARG A 368 6.49 -4.17 4.47
C ARG A 368 5.74 -5.31 3.79
N ALA A 369 5.15 -5.08 2.62
CA ALA A 369 4.47 -6.13 1.89
C ALA A 369 5.44 -7.23 1.43
N LEU A 370 6.57 -6.85 0.80
CA LEU A 370 7.59 -7.77 0.32
C LEU A 370 8.20 -8.64 1.43
N ASN A 371 8.42 -8.08 2.61
CA ASN A 371 9.04 -8.78 3.75
C ASN A 371 8.04 -9.54 4.64
N SER A 372 6.74 -9.48 4.34
CA SER A 372 5.69 -10.22 5.06
C SER A 372 4.91 -11.11 4.08
N TYR A 373 3.60 -10.88 3.90
CA TYR A 373 2.71 -11.75 3.13
C TYR A 373 3.11 -11.89 1.64
N HIS A 374 3.64 -10.83 1.00
CA HIS A 374 3.80 -10.86 -0.45
C HIS A 374 4.91 -11.79 -0.93
N GLN A 375 5.89 -12.15 -0.10
CA GLN A 375 6.89 -13.17 -0.48
C GLN A 375 6.26 -14.54 -0.77
N TYR A 376 5.14 -14.84 -0.11
CA TYR A 376 4.38 -16.08 -0.28
C TYR A 376 3.35 -15.96 -1.42
N GLU A 377 2.79 -14.77 -1.62
CA GLU A 377 1.82 -14.51 -2.69
C GLU A 377 2.44 -14.31 -4.09
N CYS A 378 3.63 -13.68 -4.19
CA CYS A 378 4.08 -12.98 -5.41
C CYS A 378 4.08 -13.84 -6.68
N LYS A 379 4.49 -15.11 -6.57
CA LYS A 379 4.58 -16.06 -7.69
C LYS A 379 3.22 -16.58 -8.17
N HIS A 380 2.19 -16.46 -7.31
CA HIS A 380 0.83 -16.99 -7.52
C HIS A 380 -0.24 -15.88 -7.55
N ILE A 381 0.17 -14.61 -7.47
CA ILE A 381 -0.70 -13.45 -7.22
C ILE A 381 -1.79 -13.25 -8.29
N HIS A 382 -1.55 -13.66 -9.55
CA HIS A 382 -2.55 -13.58 -10.61
C HIS A 382 -3.72 -14.52 -10.36
N VAL A 383 -3.46 -15.72 -9.84
CA VAL A 383 -4.48 -16.70 -9.44
C VAL A 383 -5.07 -16.35 -8.08
N LEU A 384 -4.26 -15.97 -7.09
CA LEU A 384 -4.77 -15.56 -5.79
C LEU A 384 -5.82 -14.43 -5.93
N LYS A 385 -5.58 -13.45 -6.83
CA LYS A 385 -6.56 -12.39 -7.13
C LYS A 385 -7.87 -12.84 -7.79
N THR A 386 -8.00 -14.09 -8.26
CA THR A 386 -9.29 -14.65 -8.74
C THR A 386 -10.06 -15.44 -7.67
N LEU A 387 -9.44 -15.79 -6.54
CA LEU A 387 -10.05 -16.63 -5.50
C LEU A 387 -10.94 -15.87 -4.50
N GLY A 388 -11.17 -14.57 -4.71
CA GLY A 388 -12.09 -13.75 -3.92
C GLY A 388 -11.78 -13.78 -2.41
N ILE A 389 -12.81 -14.08 -1.60
CA ILE A 389 -12.70 -14.20 -0.13
C ILE A 389 -11.65 -15.22 0.31
N ALA A 390 -11.40 -16.29 -0.45
CA ALA A 390 -10.39 -17.27 -0.08
C ALA A 390 -8.95 -16.71 -0.16
N PHE A 391 -8.71 -15.68 -0.96
CA PHE A 391 -7.45 -14.93 -0.91
C PHE A 391 -7.33 -14.08 0.36
N LEU A 392 -8.44 -13.55 0.90
CA LEU A 392 -8.39 -12.83 2.17
C LEU A 392 -8.03 -13.79 3.31
N ALA A 393 -8.60 -14.99 3.31
CA ALA A 393 -8.21 -16.08 4.22
C ALA A 393 -6.70 -16.45 4.09
N TYR A 394 -6.18 -16.57 2.87
CA TYR A 394 -4.75 -16.79 2.63
C TYR A 394 -3.87 -15.65 3.16
N ARG A 395 -4.27 -14.39 2.94
CA ARG A 395 -3.52 -13.23 3.42
C ARG A 395 -3.56 -13.09 4.93
N THR A 396 -4.71 -13.35 5.57
CA THR A 396 -4.86 -13.39 7.03
C THR A 396 -3.88 -14.39 7.66
N LEU A 397 -3.70 -15.57 7.05
CA LEU A 397 -2.72 -16.54 7.50
C LEU A 397 -1.28 -16.06 7.23
N THR A 398 -0.97 -15.62 6.01
CA THR A 398 0.41 -15.31 5.59
C THR A 398 0.96 -13.94 6.04
N ILE A 399 0.11 -13.04 6.56
CA ILE A 399 0.54 -11.83 7.26
C ILE A 399 0.88 -12.07 8.74
N THR A 400 0.38 -13.17 9.31
CA THR A 400 0.64 -13.57 10.70
C THR A 400 2.07 -14.10 10.80
N ASP A 401 2.81 -13.71 11.84
CA ASP A 401 4.14 -14.26 12.08
C ASP A 401 4.07 -15.76 12.45
N HIS A 402 5.14 -16.49 12.16
CA HIS A 402 5.18 -17.93 12.27
C HIS A 402 5.03 -18.42 13.73
N GLU A 403 5.51 -17.67 14.73
CA GLU A 403 5.43 -18.05 16.13
C GLU A 403 4.00 -17.88 16.68
N THR A 404 3.39 -16.72 16.46
CA THR A 404 1.99 -16.44 16.81
C THR A 404 1.05 -17.42 16.12
N LEU A 405 1.26 -17.69 14.82
CA LEU A 405 0.44 -18.61 14.04
C LEU A 405 0.46 -20.02 14.64
N TRP A 406 1.64 -20.65 14.79
CA TRP A 406 1.71 -22.02 15.29
C TRP A 406 1.33 -22.14 16.77
N THR A 407 1.61 -21.13 17.59
CA THR A 407 1.14 -21.08 18.97
C THR A 407 -0.38 -21.06 19.03
N THR A 408 -1.02 -20.19 18.24
CA THR A 408 -2.49 -20.09 18.17
C THR A 408 -3.12 -21.38 17.63
N ILE A 409 -2.58 -21.95 16.55
CA ILE A 409 -3.06 -23.22 15.99
C ILE A 409 -2.95 -24.34 17.04
N THR A 410 -1.81 -24.46 17.72
CA THR A 410 -1.58 -25.49 18.73
C THR A 410 -2.55 -25.35 19.91
N GLN A 411 -2.74 -24.13 20.43
CA GLN A 411 -3.66 -23.83 21.52
C GLN A 411 -5.14 -24.08 21.17
N THR A 412 -5.51 -23.96 19.89
CA THR A 412 -6.92 -24.02 19.46
C THR A 412 -7.31 -25.31 18.75
N THR A 413 -6.34 -26.14 18.36
CA THR A 413 -6.57 -27.48 17.78
C THR A 413 -6.38 -28.59 18.81
N LEU A 414 -5.62 -28.36 19.89
CA LEU A 414 -5.52 -29.28 21.02
C LEU A 414 -6.55 -28.90 22.11
N PRO A 415 -7.27 -29.86 22.69
CA PRO A 415 -8.21 -29.59 23.77
C PRO A 415 -7.45 -29.25 25.06
N ASN A 416 -7.33 -27.96 25.36
CA ASN A 416 -6.93 -27.47 26.68
C ASN A 416 -8.18 -26.99 27.43
N GLU A 417 -8.46 -27.59 28.60
CA GLU A 417 -9.63 -27.31 29.43
C GLU A 417 -9.62 -25.89 30.06
N THR A 418 -8.49 -25.17 29.95
CA THR A 418 -8.35 -23.80 30.41
C THR A 418 -8.58 -22.81 29.27
N GLU A 419 -9.84 -22.58 28.92
CA GLU A 419 -10.22 -21.31 28.29
C GLU A 419 -9.91 -20.17 29.28
N THR A 420 -8.73 -19.58 29.15
CA THR A 420 -8.44 -18.30 29.80
C THR A 420 -9.40 -17.27 29.23
N LYS A 421 -10.37 -16.85 30.06
CA LYS A 421 -11.35 -15.79 29.77
C LYS A 421 -10.69 -14.41 29.70
N THR A 422 -9.74 -14.25 28.78
CA THR A 422 -9.31 -12.93 28.32
C THR A 422 -10.45 -12.34 27.49
N ASN A 423 -11.42 -11.73 28.19
CA ASN A 423 -12.56 -11.00 27.64
C ASN A 423 -12.16 -9.69 26.93
N SER A 424 -10.94 -9.61 26.40
CA SER A 424 -10.39 -8.43 25.75
C SER A 424 -10.05 -8.75 24.30
N TYR A 425 -10.51 -7.90 23.39
CA TYR A 425 -10.22 -7.88 21.98
C TYR A 425 -8.94 -7.06 21.76
N GLN A 426 -7.95 -7.63 21.06
CA GLN A 426 -6.61 -7.04 20.94
C GLN A 426 -6.20 -6.75 19.48
N SER A 427 -7.15 -6.80 18.53
CA SER A 427 -6.88 -6.68 17.09
C SER A 427 -5.80 -7.66 16.58
N ASP A 428 -5.68 -8.82 17.23
CA ASP A 428 -4.63 -9.81 17.01
C ASP A 428 -5.13 -11.06 16.28
N TYR A 429 -4.22 -11.97 15.92
CA TYR A 429 -4.58 -13.20 15.20
C TYR A 429 -5.56 -14.08 16.00
N LEU A 430 -5.41 -14.15 17.33
CA LEU A 430 -6.33 -14.88 18.20
C LEU A 430 -7.75 -14.28 18.17
N SER A 431 -7.87 -12.95 18.10
CA SER A 431 -9.15 -12.26 17.95
C SER A 431 -9.85 -12.62 16.63
N ILE A 432 -9.09 -12.82 15.54
CA ILE A 432 -9.61 -13.32 14.25
C ILE A 432 -9.95 -14.81 14.32
N GLN A 433 -9.10 -15.64 14.93
CA GLN A 433 -9.32 -17.08 15.10
C GLN A 433 -10.61 -17.37 15.88
N LYS A 434 -10.95 -16.51 16.86
CA LYS A 434 -12.18 -16.55 17.68
C LYS A 434 -13.42 -15.94 17.00
N LEU A 435 -13.43 -15.67 15.69
CA LEU A 435 -14.65 -15.29 14.94
C LEU A 435 -15.50 -16.52 14.62
N ILE A 436 -16.82 -16.35 14.57
CA ILE A 436 -17.77 -17.42 14.26
C ILE A 436 -17.77 -17.75 12.77
N THR A 437 -18.01 -19.01 12.41
CA THR A 437 -18.00 -19.52 11.03
C THR A 437 -19.39 -19.75 10.43
N HIS A 438 -20.38 -20.08 11.27
CA HIS A 438 -21.67 -20.65 10.85
C HIS A 438 -21.56 -21.87 9.93
N THR A 439 -20.53 -22.71 10.15
CA THR A 439 -20.28 -23.96 9.41
C THR A 439 -21.51 -24.87 9.35
N GLU A 440 -22.31 -24.87 10.42
CA GLU A 440 -23.54 -25.66 10.56
C GLU A 440 -24.70 -25.22 9.65
N GLN A 441 -24.60 -24.04 9.02
CA GLN A 441 -25.59 -23.46 8.12
C GLN A 441 -25.17 -23.57 6.64
N MET A 442 -23.94 -24.01 6.36
CA MET A 442 -23.41 -24.14 5.01
C MET A 442 -23.88 -25.43 4.32
N SER A 443 -24.06 -25.38 3.00
CA SER A 443 -24.37 -26.58 2.23
C SER A 443 -23.17 -27.53 2.18
N VAL A 444 -23.41 -28.82 1.92
CA VAL A 444 -22.33 -29.80 1.73
C VAL A 444 -21.47 -29.42 0.52
N ASP A 445 -22.07 -28.86 -0.53
CA ASP A 445 -21.41 -28.41 -1.75
C ASP A 445 -20.47 -27.23 -1.46
N ASP A 446 -20.92 -26.22 -0.70
CA ASP A 446 -20.10 -25.10 -0.24
C ASP A 446 -18.92 -25.60 0.61
N LEU A 447 -19.20 -26.47 1.59
CA LEU A 447 -18.16 -27.08 2.43
C LEU A 447 -17.15 -27.86 1.60
N PHE A 448 -17.57 -28.55 0.54
CA PHE A 448 -16.68 -29.26 -0.38
C PHE A 448 -15.81 -28.28 -1.19
N HIS A 449 -16.42 -27.28 -1.83
CA HIS A 449 -15.71 -26.26 -2.59
C HIS A 449 -14.72 -25.46 -1.74
N TYR A 450 -15.08 -25.09 -0.50
CA TYR A 450 -14.18 -24.40 0.41
C TYR A 450 -13.07 -25.31 0.90
N SER A 451 -13.33 -26.59 1.15
CA SER A 451 -12.30 -27.58 1.54
C SER A 451 -11.28 -27.79 0.43
N LEU A 452 -11.76 -27.89 -0.82
CA LEU A 452 -10.92 -28.01 -2.00
C LEU A 452 -10.11 -26.72 -2.26
N THR A 453 -10.71 -25.55 -2.07
CA THR A 453 -10.03 -24.25 -2.19
C THR A 453 -8.98 -24.05 -1.10
N ALA A 454 -9.28 -24.43 0.15
CA ALA A 454 -8.31 -24.44 1.23
C ALA A 454 -7.15 -25.41 0.97
N TYR A 455 -7.43 -26.56 0.37
CA TYR A 455 -6.40 -27.51 -0.06
C TYR A 455 -5.50 -26.92 -1.16
N LEU A 456 -6.06 -26.32 -2.22
CA LEU A 456 -5.31 -25.57 -3.24
C LEU A 456 -4.39 -24.50 -2.62
N LEU A 457 -4.96 -23.66 -1.75
CA LEU A 457 -4.20 -22.62 -1.06
C LEU A 457 -3.07 -23.20 -0.20
N SER A 458 -3.27 -24.37 0.41
CA SER A 458 -2.21 -25.07 1.16
C SER A 458 -1.10 -25.63 0.27
N GLU A 459 -1.40 -26.11 -0.94
CA GLU A 459 -0.38 -26.51 -1.93
C GLU A 459 0.42 -25.28 -2.41
N ILE A 460 -0.26 -24.13 -2.61
CA ILE A 460 0.42 -22.86 -2.89
C ILE A 460 1.37 -22.49 -1.73
N ILE A 461 0.90 -22.47 -0.47
CA ILE A 461 1.76 -22.24 0.72
C ILE A 461 2.95 -23.21 0.72
N LYS A 462 2.70 -24.50 0.51
CA LYS A 462 3.73 -25.55 0.50
C LYS A 462 4.76 -25.36 -0.59
N SER A 463 4.41 -24.75 -1.73
CA SER A 463 5.36 -24.41 -2.80
C SER A 463 6.29 -23.23 -2.49
N THR A 464 6.03 -22.48 -1.40
CA THR A 464 6.84 -21.36 -0.90
C THR A 464 7.78 -21.78 0.24
N ASN A 465 8.53 -20.81 0.78
CA ASN A 465 9.35 -20.93 1.99
C ASN A 465 8.56 -20.72 3.30
N PHE A 466 7.22 -20.67 3.28
CA PHE A 466 6.40 -20.47 4.48
C PHE A 466 6.52 -21.62 5.49
N LEU A 467 6.51 -22.87 5.00
CA LEU A 467 6.72 -24.05 5.82
C LEU A 467 8.23 -24.24 6.07
N GLN A 468 8.65 -24.03 7.33
CA GLN A 468 10.06 -24.13 7.73
C GLN A 468 10.57 -25.57 7.89
N CYS A 469 9.72 -26.59 7.76
CA CYS A 469 10.12 -27.98 7.97
C CYS A 469 10.70 -28.67 6.72
N ASN A 470 11.94 -29.15 6.85
CA ASN A 470 12.64 -29.91 5.81
C ASN A 470 12.22 -31.40 5.71
N GLN A 471 11.47 -31.94 6.70
CA GLN A 471 11.06 -33.35 6.71
C GLN A 471 9.72 -33.55 5.99
N VAL A 472 9.72 -34.27 4.86
CA VAL A 472 8.54 -34.44 3.99
C VAL A 472 7.26 -34.83 4.75
N LYS A 473 7.29 -35.90 5.54
CA LYS A 473 6.10 -36.36 6.31
C LYS A 473 5.56 -35.31 7.29
N LYS A 474 6.45 -34.55 7.92
CA LYS A 474 6.07 -33.47 8.85
C LYS A 474 5.52 -32.27 8.07
N ARG A 475 6.11 -31.92 6.93
CA ARG A 475 5.63 -30.87 6.01
C ARG A 475 4.23 -31.18 5.44
N ASP A 476 3.93 -32.44 5.12
CA ASP A 476 2.57 -32.86 4.71
C ASP A 476 1.57 -32.71 5.88
N THR A 477 1.99 -33.05 7.10
CA THR A 477 1.16 -32.89 8.32
C THR A 477 0.88 -31.41 8.62
N GLU A 478 1.92 -30.56 8.54
CA GLU A 478 1.81 -29.11 8.67
C GLU A 478 0.92 -28.50 7.59
N GLN A 479 1.06 -28.93 6.32
CA GLN A 479 0.20 -28.50 5.22
C GLN A 479 -1.28 -28.79 5.51
N ILE A 480 -1.62 -30.03 5.88
CA ILE A 480 -3.02 -30.42 6.15
C ILE A 480 -3.59 -29.61 7.31
N LEU A 481 -2.78 -29.33 8.33
CA LEU A 481 -3.18 -28.48 9.45
C LEU A 481 -3.43 -27.03 9.00
N LEU A 482 -2.54 -26.42 8.22
CA LEU A 482 -2.78 -25.10 7.62
C LEU A 482 -4.00 -25.10 6.68
N ALA A 483 -4.25 -26.17 5.93
CA ALA A 483 -5.44 -26.31 5.09
C ALA A 483 -6.72 -26.27 5.93
N SER A 484 -6.74 -26.88 7.12
CA SER A 484 -7.90 -26.81 8.02
C SER A 484 -8.13 -25.40 8.59
N VAL A 485 -7.05 -24.65 8.84
CA VAL A 485 -7.10 -23.26 9.30
C VAL A 485 -7.54 -22.32 8.18
N LEU A 486 -7.07 -22.53 6.95
CA LEU A 486 -7.54 -21.84 5.76
C LEU A 486 -9.03 -22.09 5.51
N LEU A 487 -9.50 -23.33 5.66
CA LEU A 487 -10.92 -23.67 5.54
C LEU A 487 -11.74 -22.91 6.59
N LYS A 488 -11.33 -22.92 7.86
CA LYS A 488 -11.96 -22.11 8.92
C LYS A 488 -11.98 -20.62 8.56
N HIS A 489 -10.88 -20.06 8.07
CA HIS A 489 -10.83 -18.65 7.68
C HIS A 489 -11.73 -18.33 6.47
N ILE A 490 -11.83 -19.21 5.47
CA ILE A 490 -12.78 -19.04 4.35
C ILE A 490 -14.21 -18.93 4.92
N GLN A 491 -14.58 -19.86 5.81
CA GLN A 491 -15.91 -19.86 6.45
C GLN A 491 -16.16 -18.60 7.29
N GLN A 492 -15.19 -18.16 8.10
CA GLN A 492 -15.29 -16.91 8.86
C GLN A 492 -15.50 -15.70 7.94
N MET A 493 -14.74 -15.59 6.86
CA MET A 493 -14.79 -14.40 6.00
C MET A 493 -16.12 -14.25 5.24
N ILE A 494 -16.90 -15.32 5.04
CA ILE A 494 -18.24 -15.25 4.44
C ILE A 494 -19.21 -14.40 5.26
N CYS A 495 -19.10 -14.43 6.60
CA CYS A 495 -19.98 -13.69 7.52
C CYS A 495 -19.29 -12.55 8.29
N ASN A 496 -17.95 -12.50 8.32
CA ASN A 496 -17.19 -11.48 9.05
C ASN A 496 -16.40 -10.50 8.16
N ALA A 497 -16.18 -10.79 6.87
CA ALA A 497 -15.49 -9.83 5.99
C ALA A 497 -16.40 -8.63 5.69
N GLN A 498 -15.84 -7.43 5.72
CA GLN A 498 -16.56 -6.18 5.46
C GLN A 498 -15.98 -5.48 4.24
N THR A 499 -16.86 -4.81 3.50
CA THR A 499 -16.49 -4.08 2.29
C THR A 499 -16.41 -2.58 2.57
N ILE A 500 -15.20 -2.01 2.52
CA ILE A 500 -14.95 -0.58 2.74
C ILE A 500 -15.33 0.18 1.45
N SER A 501 -16.14 1.24 1.55
CA SER A 501 -16.48 2.09 0.40
C SER A 501 -15.90 3.50 0.58
N ILE A 502 -15.28 4.06 -0.47
CA ILE A 502 -14.69 5.41 -0.40
C ILE A 502 -15.72 6.46 -0.83
N THR A 503 -16.36 7.09 0.15
CA THR A 503 -17.20 8.28 -0.07
C THR A 503 -16.35 9.49 -0.45
N LYS A 504 -16.33 9.82 -1.75
CA LYS A 504 -16.01 11.18 -2.18
C LYS A 504 -17.29 12.01 -2.14
N THR A 505 -17.22 13.16 -1.46
CA THR A 505 -18.26 14.21 -1.35
C THR A 505 -19.55 13.94 -2.14
N ASN A 506 -20.58 13.44 -1.43
CA ASN A 506 -21.95 13.20 -1.89
C ASN A 506 -22.16 12.15 -3.00
N GLN A 507 -21.19 11.26 -3.25
CA GLN A 507 -21.45 9.98 -3.95
C GLN A 507 -20.84 8.81 -3.19
N ILE A 508 -21.70 7.87 -2.75
CA ILE A 508 -21.27 6.56 -2.28
C ILE A 508 -20.89 5.75 -3.50
N ASN A 509 -19.59 5.68 -3.79
CA ASN A 509 -19.04 4.83 -4.83
C ASN A 509 -17.98 3.91 -4.23
N GLU A 510 -17.92 2.70 -4.80
CA GLU A 510 -16.72 1.85 -4.84
C GLU A 510 -16.26 1.15 -3.53
N MET A 511 -16.85 -0.04 -3.33
CA MET A 511 -16.41 -1.19 -2.53
C MET A 511 -14.92 -1.60 -2.67
N ILE A 512 -14.22 -1.94 -1.58
CA ILE A 512 -12.89 -2.60 -1.41
C ILE A 512 -13.01 -3.71 -0.31
N PHE A 513 -12.22 -4.80 -0.35
CA PHE A 513 -12.21 -5.87 0.68
C PHE A 513 -10.96 -5.82 1.59
#